data_AF-A0A9R1A008-F1
#
_entry.id   AF-A0A9R1A008-F1
#
_cell.length_a   1.000
_cell.length_b   1.000
_cell.length_c   1.000
_cell.angle_alpha   90.00
_cell.angle_beta   90.00
_cell.angle_gamma   90.00
#
_symmetry.space_group_name_H-M   'P 1'
#
loop_
_entity.id
_entity.type
_entity.pdbx_description
1 polymer ?
#
loop_
_entity_poly.entity_id
_entity_poly.type
_entity_poly.pdbx_seq_one_letter_code
_entity_poly.pdbx_strand_id
1 'polypeptide(L)' 'MWSRNRATFEHKKLKTPFDVVFSACGYLNYWAGLMDGVDREAMERGAKMLKTNAATMMRICAAAAEPAMD' A
#
# COMPACT_ATOMS: atom_id res chain seq x y z
N MET A 1 5.96 -6.88 21.71
CA MET A 1 5.44 -5.50 21.54
C MET A 1 5.53 -5.08 20.07
N TRP A 2 4.90 -5.81 19.14
CA TRP A 2 5.19 -5.69 17.69
C TRP A 2 3.92 -5.62 16.82
N SER A 3 2.85 -5.01 17.33
CA SER A 3 1.60 -4.90 16.55
C SER A 3 0.73 -3.69 16.95
N ARG A 4 1.34 -2.54 17.33
CA ARG A 4 0.58 -1.30 17.55
C ARG A 4 0.30 -0.61 16.22
N ASN A 5 -0.79 -0.97 15.56
CA ASN A 5 -1.30 -0.21 14.42
C ASN A 5 -1.68 1.21 14.88
N ARG A 6 -0.95 2.23 14.42
CA ARG A 6 -1.18 3.64 14.79
C ARG A 6 -2.60 4.11 14.45
N ALA A 7 -3.26 3.52 13.44
CA ALA A 7 -4.65 3.83 13.13
C ALA A 7 -5.60 3.40 14.27
N THR A 8 -5.38 2.20 14.84
CA THR A 8 -6.22 1.65 15.93
C THR A 8 -5.87 2.23 17.29
N PHE A 9 -4.57 2.38 17.58
CA PHE A 9 -4.08 2.70 18.93
C PHE A 9 -3.68 4.16 19.13
N GLU A 10 -3.47 4.91 18.04
CA GLU A 10 -3.10 6.34 18.10
C GLU A 10 -4.13 7.21 17.38
N HIS A 11 -5.31 6.63 17.06
CA HIS A 11 -6.41 7.28 16.32
C HIS A 11 -5.95 8.02 15.06
N LYS A 12 -4.85 7.57 14.44
CA LYS A 12 -4.33 8.19 13.24
C LYS A 12 -5.36 8.00 12.13
N LYS A 13 -6.01 9.09 11.71
CA LYS A 13 -6.99 9.06 10.62
C LYS A 13 -6.29 8.65 9.33
N LEU A 14 -6.67 7.50 8.80
CA LEU A 14 -6.37 7.11 7.44
C LEU A 14 -7.24 7.98 6.52
N LYS A 15 -6.62 8.68 5.59
CA LYS A 15 -7.34 9.57 4.67
C LYS A 15 -7.98 8.76 3.55
N THR A 16 -7.31 7.69 3.15
CA THR A 16 -7.79 6.78 2.10
C THR A 16 -7.50 5.33 2.48
N PRO A 17 -8.31 4.35 2.02
CA PRO A 17 -7.98 2.93 2.18
C PRO A 17 -6.65 2.57 1.50
N PHE A 18 -6.21 3.35 0.50
CA PHE A 18 -4.94 3.16 -0.19
C PHE A 18 -3.72 3.43 0.72
N ASP A 19 -3.85 4.26 1.75
CA ASP A 19 -2.78 4.54 2.72
C ASP A 19 -2.26 3.26 3.38
N VAL A 20 -3.15 2.29 3.63
CA VAL A 20 -2.81 0.98 4.21
C VAL A 20 -1.99 0.15 3.22
N VAL A 21 -2.40 0.13 1.95
CA VAL A 21 -1.74 -0.66 0.90
C VAL A 21 -0.35 -0.10 0.62
N PHE A 22 -0.20 1.22 0.53
CA PHE A 22 1.11 1.85 0.36
C PHE A 22 2.04 1.62 1.57
N SER A 23 1.49 1.65 2.79
CA SER A 23 2.25 1.31 4.00
C SER A 23 2.72 -0.15 3.99
N ALA A 24 1.84 -1.08 3.61
CA ALA A 24 2.19 -2.49 3.45
C ALA A 24 3.30 -2.70 2.40
N CYS A 25 3.24 -2.00 1.26
CA CYS A 25 4.31 -2.04 0.26
C CYS A 25 5.66 -1.58 0.83
N GLY A 26 5.66 -0.59 1.73
CA GLY A 26 6.87 -0.16 2.43
C GLY A 26 7.48 -1.27 3.28
N TYR A 27 6.65 -1.96 4.08
CA TYR A 27 7.11 -3.09 4.90
C TYR A 27 7.59 -4.28 4.06
N LEU A 28 6.91 -4.59 2.95
CA LEU A 28 7.33 -5.67 2.04
C LEU A 28 8.71 -5.40 1.44
N ASN A 29 9.00 -4.16 1.03
CA ASN A 29 10.32 -3.79 0.53
C ASN A 29 11.38 -3.83 1.65
N TYR A 30 11.03 -3.40 2.86
CA TYR A 30 11.92 -3.53 4.01
C TYR A 30 12.27 -5.00 4.28
N TRP A 31 11.28 -5.89 4.30
CA TRP A 31 11.52 -7.33 4.48
C TRP A 31 12.27 -7.96 3.32
N ALA A 32 12.06 -7.51 2.09
CA ALA A 32 12.84 -7.97 0.95
C ALA A 32 14.34 -7.67 1.14
N GLY A 33 14.68 -6.50 1.69
CA GLY A 33 16.07 -6.14 2.03
C GLY A 33 16.72 -7.03 3.11
N LEU A 34 15.92 -7.82 3.85
CA LEU A 34 16.41 -8.81 4.81
C LEU A 34 16.53 -10.23 4.21
N MET A 35 16.02 -10.43 3.00
CA MET A 35 16.04 -11.70 2.27
C MET A 35 17.18 -11.72 1.26
N ASP A 36 17.49 -12.91 0.74
CA ASP A 36 18.50 -13.08 -0.31
C ASP A 36 17.94 -13.88 -1.50
N GLY A 37 18.62 -13.75 -2.65
CA GLY A 37 18.31 -14.50 -3.87
C GLY A 37 16.87 -14.34 -4.36
N VAL A 38 16.27 -15.47 -4.72
CA VAL A 38 14.96 -15.55 -5.39
C VAL A 38 13.83 -14.99 -4.52
N ASP A 39 13.90 -15.19 -3.21
CA ASP A 39 12.86 -14.73 -2.27
C ASP A 39 12.82 -13.20 -2.17
N ARG A 40 13.99 -12.56 -2.12
CA ARG A 40 14.10 -11.09 -2.19
C ARG A 40 13.44 -10.58 -3.45
N GLU A 41 13.83 -11.12 -4.61
CA GLU A 41 13.30 -10.63 -5.88
C GLU A 41 11.79 -10.87 -6.01
N ALA A 42 11.29 -12.01 -5.53
CA ALA A 42 9.85 -12.30 -5.52
C ALA A 42 9.09 -11.29 -4.66
N MET A 43 9.63 -10.95 -3.49
CA MET A 43 9.04 -9.98 -2.58
C MET A 43 9.03 -8.56 -3.19
N GLU A 44 10.14 -8.11 -3.77
CA GLU A 44 10.23 -6.79 -4.43
C GLU A 44 9.26 -6.68 -5.62
N ARG A 45 9.20 -7.73 -6.45
CA ARG A 45 8.24 -7.81 -7.57
C ARG A 45 6.80 -7.74 -7.07
N GLY A 46 6.45 -8.53 -6.05
CA GLY A 46 5.12 -8.52 -5.44
C GLY A 46 4.74 -7.16 -4.88
N ALA A 47 5.65 -6.50 -4.14
CA ALA A 47 5.44 -5.17 -3.60
C ALA A 47 5.23 -4.12 -4.71
N LYS A 48 6.01 -4.21 -5.80
CA LYS A 48 5.87 -3.32 -6.96
C LYS A 48 4.52 -3.51 -7.67
N MET A 49 4.09 -4.76 -7.86
CA MET A 49 2.78 -5.07 -8.46
C MET A 49 1.65 -4.52 -7.60
N LEU A 50 1.69 -4.75 -6.29
CA LEU A 50 0.68 -4.28 -5.36
C LEU A 50 0.58 -2.74 -5.38
N LYS A 51 1.72 -2.05 -5.32
CA LYS A 51 1.79 -0.58 -5.42
C LYS A 51 1.19 -0.07 -6.72
N THR A 52 1.51 -0.72 -7.84
CA THR A 52 1.04 -0.31 -9.17
C THR A 52 -0.48 -0.48 -9.30
N ASN A 53 -1.00 -1.64 -8.88
CA ASN A 53 -2.43 -1.93 -8.94
C ASN A 53 -3.22 -0.99 -8.03
N ALA A 54 -2.74 -0.73 -6.82
CA ALA A 54 -3.35 0.22 -5.90
C ALA A 54 -3.37 1.64 -6.46
N ALA A 55 -2.26 2.09 -7.09
CA ALA A 55 -2.21 3.40 -7.74
C ALA A 55 -3.20 3.50 -8.91
N THR A 56 -3.35 2.43 -9.71
CA THR A 56 -4.33 2.38 -10.80
C THR A 56 -5.76 2.44 -10.26
N MET A 57 -6.09 1.65 -9.24
CA MET A 57 -7.41 1.71 -8.60
C MET A 57 -7.71 3.08 -8.00
N MET A 58 -6.72 3.72 -7.36
CA MET A 58 -6.88 5.06 -6.81
C MET A 58 -7.25 6.08 -7.89
N ARG A 59 -6.64 5.99 -9.08
CA ARG A 59 -7.00 6.86 -10.23
C ARG A 59 -8.41 6.58 -10.73
N ILE A 60 -8.81 5.32 -10.85
CA ILE A 60 -10.17 4.93 -11.26
C ILE A 60 -11.20 5.48 -10.27
N CYS A 61 -10.97 5.31 -8.97
CA CYS A 61 -11.86 5.83 -7.93
C CYS A 61 -11.91 7.37 -7.92
N ALA A 62 -10.78 8.05 -8.16
CA ALA A 62 -10.76 9.51 -8.26
C ALA A 62 -11.55 10.01 -9.47
N ALA A 63 -11.37 9.37 -10.64
CA ALA A 63 -12.10 9.72 -11.85
C ALA A 63 -13.62 9.46 -11.73
N ALA A 64 -14.02 8.40 -11.02
CA ALA A 64 -15.43 8.12 -10.74
C ALA A 64 -16.06 9.07 -9.70
N ALA A 65 -15.24 9.80 -8.93
CA ALA A 65 -15.68 10.78 -7.95
C ALA A 65 -15.81 12.19 -8.52
N GLU A 66 -15.29 12.45 -9.73
CA GLU A 66 -15.59 13.68 -10.46
C GLU A 66 -17.06 13.61 -10.92
N PRO A 67 -17.89 14.62 -10.61
CA PRO A 67 -19.31 14.55 -10.90
C PRO A 67 -19.51 14.43 -12.41
N ALA A 68 -20.48 13.61 -12.82
CA ALA A 68 -21.11 13.74 -14.13
C ALA A 68 -21.60 15.19 -14.24
N MET A 69 -20.79 16.05 -14.86
CA MET A 69 -21.19 17.40 -15.21
C MET A 69 -22.10 17.27 -16.43
N ASP A 70 -23.38 17.55 -16.21
CA ASP A 70 -24.39 17.79 -17.24
C ASP A 70 -23.95 18.90 -18.21
#